data_AF-A0AAV7TXQ7-F1
#
_entry.id   AF-A0AAV7TXQ7-F1
#
_cell.length_a   1.000
_cell.length_b   1.000
_cell.length_c   1.000
_cell.angle_alpha   90.00
_cell.angle_beta   90.00
_cell.angle_gamma   90.00
#
_symmetry.space_group_name_H-M   'P 1'
#
loop_
_entity.id
_entity.type
_entity.pdbx_description
1 polymer ?
#
loop_
_entity_poly.entity_id
_entity_poly.type
_entity_poly.pdbx_seq_one_letter_code
_entity_poly.pdbx_strand_id
1 'polypeptide(L)'
;MEAIQALKSNIEPNINAVTLDVNLLRADLRKVTDKVSTAESQINRLQAVTKRLEKQIQDLTKKQAEVAAKLEDQEGRARCNKVRIMGVPEGAEGHSTEMFIEDLILNKLGPKQLSNYVTIEEHIVCKLNWV
;
A
#
# COMPACT_ATOMS: atom_id res chain seq x y z
N MET A 1 79.04 -17.55 31.27
CA MET A 1 77.72 -17.78 31.89
C MET A 1 76.85 -16.52 31.88
N GLU A 2 77.40 -15.32 32.11
CA GLU A 2 76.62 -14.06 32.16
C GLU A 2 75.82 -13.73 30.89
N ALA A 3 76.40 -13.88 29.69
CA ALA A 3 75.70 -13.55 28.44
C ALA A 3 74.44 -14.41 28.21
N ILE A 4 74.51 -15.70 28.57
CA ILE A 4 73.37 -16.63 28.49
C ILE A 4 72.29 -16.23 29.51
N GLN A 5 72.70 -15.79 30.70
CA GLN A 5 71.79 -15.37 31.76
C GLN A 5 71.11 -14.03 31.45
N ALA A 6 71.82 -13.09 30.81
CA ALA A 6 71.27 -11.83 30.30
C ALA A 6 70.26 -12.07 29.16
N LEU A 7 70.57 -12.97 28.22
CA LEU A 7 69.63 -13.38 27.18
C LEU A 7 68.37 -14.01 27.77
N LYS A 8 68.53 -14.92 28.73
CA LYS A 8 67.41 -15.56 29.43
C LYS A 8 66.51 -14.53 30.13
N SER A 9 67.12 -13.59 30.85
CA SER A 9 66.42 -12.50 31.55
C SER A 9 65.63 -11.57 30.62
N ASN A 10 66.04 -11.44 29.35
CA ASN A 10 65.34 -10.61 28.36
C ASN A 10 64.27 -11.39 27.59
N ILE A 11 64.49 -12.69 27.33
CA ILE A 11 63.59 -13.50 26.53
C ILE A 11 62.36 -13.95 27.33
N GLU A 12 62.53 -14.36 28.59
CA GLU A 12 61.41 -14.78 29.45
C GLU A 12 60.27 -13.74 29.58
N PRO A 13 60.53 -12.45 29.88
CA PRO A 13 59.45 -11.46 29.97
C PRO A 13 58.77 -11.21 28.61
N ASN A 14 59.52 -11.25 27.51
CA ASN A 14 58.95 -11.09 26.16
C ASN A 14 58.05 -12.26 25.78
N ILE A 15 58.44 -13.49 26.10
CA ILE A 15 57.59 -14.68 25.90
C ILE A 15 56.32 -14.58 26.75
N ASN A 16 56.44 -14.14 28.00
CA ASN A 16 55.28 -13.96 28.88
C ASN A 16 54.33 -12.87 28.37
N ALA A 17 54.87 -11.75 27.87
CA ALA A 17 54.09 -10.68 27.25
C ALA A 17 53.34 -11.16 26.00
N VAL A 18 54.04 -11.85 25.08
CA VAL A 18 53.41 -12.44 23.89
C VAL A 18 52.35 -13.48 24.29
N THR A 19 52.58 -14.27 25.33
CA THR A 19 51.60 -15.25 25.82
C THR A 19 50.34 -14.56 26.35
N LEU A 20 50.50 -13.43 27.05
CA LEU A 20 49.37 -12.63 27.53
C LEU A 20 48.58 -12.04 26.36
N ASP A 21 49.26 -11.43 25.39
CA ASP A 21 48.62 -10.84 24.21
C ASP A 21 47.86 -11.88 23.39
N VAL A 22 48.42 -13.08 23.20
CA VAL A 22 47.73 -14.19 22.53
C VAL A 22 46.47 -14.61 23.28
N ASN A 23 46.49 -14.62 24.61
CA ASN A 23 45.31 -14.94 25.40
C ASN A 23 44.24 -13.84 25.34
N LEU A 24 44.64 -12.58 25.31
CA LEU A 24 43.73 -11.45 25.11
C LEU A 24 43.09 -11.50 23.73
N LEU A 25 43.88 -11.71 22.67
CA LEU A 25 43.39 -11.86 21.30
C LEU A 25 42.41 -13.04 21.18
N ARG A 26 42.69 -14.17 21.85
CA ARG A 26 41.74 -15.30 21.91
C ARG A 26 40.43 -14.93 22.57
N ALA A 27 40.46 -14.15 23.65
CA ALA A 27 39.26 -13.70 24.33
C ALA A 27 38.44 -12.74 23.45
N ASP A 28 39.11 -11.81 22.77
CA ASP A 28 38.44 -10.86 21.88
C ASP A 28 37.90 -11.52 20.61
N LEU A 29 38.61 -12.50 20.04
CA LEU A 29 38.09 -13.31 18.94
C LEU A 29 36.80 -14.03 19.35
N ARG A 30 36.75 -14.63 20.54
CA ARG A 30 35.50 -15.26 21.05
C ARG A 30 34.35 -14.26 21.11
N LYS A 31 34.59 -13.07 21.68
CA LYS A 31 33.55 -12.01 21.74
C LYS A 31 33.08 -11.60 20.35
N VAL A 32 33.98 -11.50 19.38
CA VAL A 32 33.62 -11.16 18.00
C VAL A 32 32.78 -12.28 17.39
N THR A 33 33.18 -13.55 17.56
CA THR A 33 32.41 -14.70 17.09
C THR A 33 30.99 -14.72 17.67
N ASP A 34 30.82 -14.46 18.97
CA ASP A 34 29.51 -14.42 19.63
C ASP A 34 28.63 -13.29 19.08
N LYS A 35 29.22 -12.11 18.86
CA LYS A 35 28.53 -10.96 18.26
C LYS A 35 28.10 -11.25 16.82
N VAL A 36 28.97 -11.85 16.02
CA VAL A 36 28.68 -12.23 14.63
C VAL A 36 27.54 -13.25 14.60
N SER A 37 27.59 -14.31 15.41
CA SER A 37 26.52 -15.31 15.48
C SER A 37 25.16 -14.70 15.87
N THR A 38 25.17 -13.75 16.81
CA THR A 38 23.96 -13.02 17.23
C THR A 38 23.43 -12.16 16.08
N ALA A 39 24.31 -11.42 15.39
CA ALA A 39 23.94 -10.58 14.26
C ALA A 39 23.35 -11.40 13.11
N GLU A 40 23.97 -12.53 12.76
CA GLU A 40 23.47 -13.46 11.74
C GLU A 40 22.07 -13.99 12.09
N SER A 41 21.87 -14.36 13.36
CA SER A 41 20.55 -14.80 13.85
C SER A 41 19.48 -13.71 13.74
N GLN A 42 19.84 -12.46 14.05
CA GLN A 42 18.95 -11.31 13.90
C GLN A 42 18.63 -11.02 12.43
N ILE A 43 19.64 -11.07 11.55
CA ILE A 43 19.48 -10.90 10.10
C ILE A 43 18.52 -11.94 9.53
N ASN A 44 18.69 -13.21 9.90
CA ASN A 44 17.80 -14.29 9.44
C ASN A 44 16.34 -14.06 9.88
N ARG A 45 16.13 -13.60 11.12
CA ARG A 45 14.79 -13.24 11.61
C ARG A 45 14.19 -12.06 10.83
N LEU A 46 14.98 -11.02 10.60
CA LEU A 46 14.53 -9.85 9.83
C LEU A 46 14.18 -10.24 8.40
N GLN A 47 15.01 -11.05 7.74
CA GLN A 47 14.73 -11.56 6.39
C GLN A 47 13.42 -12.35 6.33
N ALA A 48 13.13 -13.19 7.32
CA ALA A 48 11.88 -13.93 7.39
C ALA A 48 10.67 -12.99 7.57
N VAL A 49 10.79 -11.96 8.42
CA VAL A 49 9.73 -10.96 8.61
C VAL A 49 9.51 -10.14 7.34
N THR A 50 10.57 -9.68 6.68
CA THR A 50 10.49 -8.91 5.44
C THR A 50 9.77 -9.70 4.35
N LYS A 51 10.15 -10.96 4.11
CA LYS A 51 9.47 -11.84 3.14
C LYS A 51 7.98 -12.02 3.44
N ARG A 52 7.63 -12.16 4.73
CA ARG A 52 6.23 -12.26 5.15
C ARG A 52 5.47 -10.97 4.86
N LEU A 53 6.04 -9.82 5.19
CA LEU A 53 5.44 -8.51 4.95
C LEU A 53 5.26 -8.23 3.46
N GLU A 54 6.27 -8.54 2.63
CA GLU A 54 6.19 -8.42 1.18
C GLU A 54 5.02 -9.23 0.60
N LYS A 55 4.85 -10.48 1.05
CA LYS A 55 3.71 -11.31 0.66
C LYS A 55 2.38 -10.71 1.09
N GLN A 56 2.27 -10.22 2.33
CA GLN A 56 1.05 -9.59 2.83
C GLN A 56 0.70 -8.33 2.03
N ILE A 57 1.69 -7.51 1.68
CA ILE A 57 1.49 -6.33 0.83
C ILE A 57 0.96 -6.75 -0.53
N GLN A 58 1.58 -7.74 -1.18
CA GLN A 58 1.12 -8.24 -2.48
C GLN A 58 -0.33 -8.74 -2.43
N ASP A 59 -0.69 -9.50 -1.40
CA ASP A 59 -2.05 -10.01 -1.22
C ASP A 59 -3.06 -8.88 -0.98
N LEU A 60 -2.69 -7.87 -0.18
CA LEU A 60 -3.53 -6.69 0.07
C LEU A 60 -3.71 -5.85 -1.20
N THR A 61 -2.65 -5.64 -1.98
CA THR A 61 -2.73 -4.90 -3.25
C THR A 61 -3.66 -5.59 -4.24
N LYS A 62 -3.61 -6.94 -4.33
CA LYS A 62 -4.54 -7.71 -5.17
C LYS A 62 -5.99 -7.52 -4.71
N LYS A 63 -6.26 -7.66 -3.42
CA LYS A 63 -7.59 -7.45 -2.85
C LYS A 63 -8.10 -6.03 -3.09
N GLN A 64 -7.23 -5.03 -2.96
CA GLN A 64 -7.57 -3.64 -3.24
C GLN A 64 -8.00 -3.47 -4.70
N ALA A 65 -7.24 -4.03 -5.65
CA ALA A 65 -7.60 -3.98 -7.07
C ALA A 65 -8.94 -4.67 -7.37
N GLU A 66 -9.18 -5.85 -6.76
CA GLU A 66 -10.46 -6.56 -6.90
C GLU A 66 -11.65 -5.76 -6.36
N VAL A 67 -11.49 -5.14 -5.19
CA VAL A 67 -12.54 -4.32 -4.58
C VAL A 67 -12.77 -3.06 -5.41
N ALA A 68 -11.71 -2.42 -5.91
CA ALA A 68 -11.83 -1.26 -6.77
C ALA A 68 -12.59 -1.58 -8.07
N ALA A 69 -12.26 -2.70 -8.73
CA ALA A 69 -12.97 -3.14 -9.92
C ALA A 69 -14.46 -3.44 -9.66
N LYS A 70 -14.78 -4.08 -8.51
CA LYS A 70 -16.17 -4.31 -8.10
C LYS A 70 -16.93 -3.02 -7.83
N LEU A 71 -16.27 -2.03 -7.23
CA LEU A 71 -16.87 -0.72 -6.95
C LEU A 71 -17.13 0.03 -8.26
N GLU A 72 -16.17 0.06 -9.18
CA GLU A 72 -16.33 0.68 -10.50
C GLU A 72 -17.50 0.05 -11.28
N ASP A 73 -17.60 -1.28 -11.26
CA ASP A 73 -18.68 -2.03 -11.89
C ASP A 73 -20.05 -1.77 -11.23
N GLN A 74 -20.11 -1.67 -9.90
CA GLN A 74 -21.33 -1.26 -9.18
C GLN A 74 -21.72 0.20 -9.48
N GLU A 75 -20.77 1.13 -9.48
CA GLU A 75 -21.01 2.52 -9.86
C GLU A 75 -21.47 2.65 -11.31
N GLY A 76 -20.84 1.89 -12.22
CA GLY A 76 -21.21 1.81 -13.62
C GLY A 76 -22.67 1.41 -13.77
N ARG A 77 -23.07 0.27 -13.19
CA ARG A 77 -24.48 -0.18 -13.19
C ARG A 77 -25.43 0.82 -12.56
N ALA A 78 -25.04 1.45 -11.44
CA ALA A 78 -25.87 2.46 -10.79
C ALA A 78 -26.04 3.73 -11.64
N ARG A 79 -25.06 4.07 -12.50
CA ARG A 79 -25.14 5.18 -13.45
C ARG A 79 -25.83 4.80 -14.77
N CYS A 80 -25.80 3.54 -15.19
CA CYS A 80 -26.46 3.11 -16.42
C CYS A 80 -27.97 3.38 -16.42
N ASN A 81 -28.60 3.36 -15.24
CA ASN A 81 -30.02 3.67 -15.09
C ASN A 81 -30.28 5.17 -14.84
N LYS A 82 -29.25 6.02 -14.86
CA LYS A 82 -29.35 7.47 -14.59
C LYS A 82 -29.04 8.27 -15.85
N VAL A 83 -30.02 9.00 -16.35
CA VAL A 83 -29.84 9.95 -17.46
C VAL A 83 -29.57 11.34 -16.88
N ARG A 84 -28.51 12.02 -17.33
CA ARG A 84 -28.18 13.38 -16.92
C ARG A 84 -28.44 14.35 -18.06
N ILE A 85 -29.37 15.27 -17.86
CA ILE A 85 -29.69 16.34 -18.82
C ILE A 85 -28.96 17.61 -18.35
N MET A 86 -28.21 18.24 -19.25
CA MET A 86 -27.38 19.42 -18.98
C MET A 86 -27.89 20.62 -19.78
N GLY A 87 -27.77 21.83 -19.22
CA GLY A 87 -28.15 23.07 -19.91
C GLY A 87 -29.63 23.46 -19.77
N VAL A 88 -30.35 22.88 -18.82
CA VAL A 88 -31.70 23.31 -18.45
C VAL A 88 -31.57 24.55 -17.54
N PRO A 89 -32.13 25.72 -17.91
CA PRO A 89 -32.11 26.88 -17.04
C PRO A 89 -32.98 26.64 -15.81
N GLU A 90 -32.57 27.18 -14.66
CA GLU A 90 -33.29 27.00 -13.40
C GLU A 90 -34.74 27.49 -13.50
N GLY A 91 -35.67 26.66 -13.03
CA GLY A 91 -37.11 26.96 -13.06
C GLY A 91 -37.80 26.67 -14.40
N ALA A 92 -37.07 26.27 -15.46
CA ALA A 92 -37.69 25.87 -16.73
C ALA A 92 -38.58 24.62 -16.61
N GLU A 93 -38.35 23.81 -15.58
CA GLU A 93 -39.12 22.61 -15.24
C GLU A 93 -40.54 22.94 -14.74
N GLY A 94 -40.80 24.18 -14.30
CA GLY A 94 -42.11 24.60 -13.81
C GLY A 94 -42.50 23.91 -12.49
N HIS A 95 -43.75 23.41 -12.43
CA HIS A 95 -44.34 22.84 -11.20
C HIS A 95 -44.20 21.32 -11.09
N SER A 96 -43.87 20.63 -12.19
CA SER A 96 -43.64 19.19 -12.22
C SER A 96 -42.56 18.85 -13.23
N THR A 97 -41.41 18.40 -12.73
CA THR A 97 -40.28 18.00 -13.57
C THR A 97 -40.60 16.76 -14.41
N GLU A 98 -41.51 15.89 -13.95
CA GLU A 98 -41.93 14.69 -14.68
C GLU A 98 -42.56 15.07 -16.02
N MET A 99 -43.48 16.04 -16.03
CA MET A 99 -44.11 16.53 -17.26
C MET A 99 -43.10 17.24 -18.18
N PHE A 100 -42.14 17.97 -17.62
CA PHE A 100 -41.08 18.60 -18.41
C PHE A 100 -40.21 17.56 -19.11
N ILE A 101 -39.82 16.50 -18.41
CA ILE A 101 -39.04 15.41 -19.00
C ILE A 101 -39.87 14.65 -20.05
N GLU A 102 -41.13 14.34 -19.78
CA GLU A 102 -42.01 13.70 -20.77
C GLU A 102 -42.14 14.53 -22.05
N ASP A 103 -42.44 15.83 -21.93
CA ASP A 103 -42.55 16.72 -23.08
C ASP A 103 -41.22 16.88 -23.82
N LEU A 104 -40.09 16.99 -23.10
CA LEU A 104 -38.77 17.06 -23.70
C LEU A 104 -38.43 15.80 -24.51
N ILE A 105 -38.70 14.62 -23.96
CA ILE A 105 -38.45 13.34 -24.65
C ILE A 105 -39.40 13.20 -25.85
N LEU A 106 -40.70 13.49 -25.68
CA LEU A 106 -41.70 13.41 -26.77
C LEU A 106 -41.38 14.36 -27.92
N ASN A 107 -40.98 15.60 -27.63
CA ASN A 107 -40.64 16.60 -28.63
C ASN A 107 -39.35 16.27 -29.41
N LYS A 108 -38.41 15.54 -28.80
CA LYS A 108 -37.12 15.21 -29.43
C LYS A 108 -37.07 13.83 -30.08
N LEU A 109 -37.75 12.83 -29.51
CA LEU A 109 -37.74 11.43 -30.00
C LEU A 109 -39.02 11.05 -30.76
N GLY A 110 -40.09 11.83 -30.63
CA GLY A 110 -41.36 11.63 -31.33
C GLY A 110 -42.32 10.65 -30.64
N PRO A 111 -43.64 10.80 -30.83
CA PRO A 111 -44.67 10.13 -30.03
C PRO A 111 -44.81 8.61 -30.27
N LYS A 112 -44.14 8.05 -31.29
CA LYS A 112 -44.31 6.64 -31.68
C LYS A 112 -43.38 5.65 -30.95
N GLN A 113 -42.34 6.13 -30.26
CA GLN A 113 -41.31 5.26 -29.67
C GLN A 113 -41.48 5.03 -28.16
N LEU A 114 -42.30 5.82 -27.47
CA LEU A 114 -42.47 5.78 -26.02
C LEU A 114 -43.83 5.17 -25.68
N SER A 115 -43.99 3.90 -26.03
CA SER A 115 -45.16 3.13 -25.63
C SER A 115 -45.12 2.90 -24.11
N ASN A 116 -45.84 3.73 -23.33
CA ASN A 116 -46.40 3.46 -21.99
C ASN A 116 -45.47 3.09 -20.80
N TYR A 117 -44.15 3.27 -20.84
CA TYR A 117 -43.27 2.81 -19.74
C TYR A 117 -42.09 3.74 -19.40
N VAL A 118 -42.32 5.04 -19.20
CA VAL A 118 -41.31 5.88 -18.52
C VAL A 118 -41.73 6.04 -17.06
N THR A 119 -41.01 5.36 -16.16
CA THR A 119 -41.21 5.47 -14.72
C THR A 119 -39.95 6.08 -14.13
N ILE A 120 -40.09 7.22 -13.45
CA ILE A 120 -38.95 7.92 -12.82
C ILE A 120 -38.79 7.33 -11.42
N GLU A 121 -37.75 6.50 -11.24
CA GLU A 121 -37.56 5.74 -9.99
C GLU A 121 -36.81 6.49 -8.88
N GLU A 122 -36.04 7.56 -9.19
CA GLU A 122 -35.25 8.30 -8.18
C GLU A 122 -35.37 9.83 -8.26
N HIS A 123 -35.16 10.45 -7.10
CA HIS A 123 -35.17 11.89 -6.81
C HIS A 123 -34.30 12.70 -7.77
N ILE A 124 -34.87 13.76 -8.36
CA ILE A 124 -34.17 14.71 -9.22
C ILE A 124 -33.33 15.62 -8.32
N VAL A 125 -32.01 15.39 -8.31
CA VAL A 125 -31.08 16.26 -7.58
C VAL A 125 -30.53 17.30 -8.55
N CYS A 126 -31.13 18.50 -8.54
CA CYS A 126 -30.55 19.67 -9.21
C CYS A 126 -29.30 20.11 -8.44
N LYS A 127 -28.13 19.68 -8.90
CA LYS A 127 -26.85 20.16 -8.37
C LYS A 127 -26.44 21.44 -9.09
N LEU A 128 -26.38 22.54 -8.34
CA LEU A 128 -25.71 23.77 -8.72
C LEU A 128 -24.21 23.49 -8.92
N ASN A 129 -23.73 23.54 -10.16
CA ASN A 129 -22.30 23.70 -10.41
C ASN A 129 -22.01 25.21 -10.40
N TRP A 130 -21.68 25.75 -9.24
CA TRP A 130 -20.92 27.00 -9.18
C TRP A 130 -19.47 26.67 -9.50
N VAL A 131 -18.93 27.40 -10.47
CA VAL A 131 -17.54 27.34 -10.96
C VAL A 131 -16.54 27.41 -9.81
#